data_AF-A0A7Y6XGV8-F1
#
_entry.id   AF-A0A7Y6XGV8-F1
#
_cell.length_a   1.000
_cell.length_b   1.000
_cell.length_c   1.000
_cell.angle_alpha   90.00
_cell.angle_beta   90.00
_cell.angle_gamma   90.00
#
_symmetry.space_group_name_H-M   'P 1'
#
loop_
_entity.id
_entity.type
_entity.pdbx_description
1 polymer ?
#
loop_
_entity_poly.entity_id
_entity_poly.type
_entity_poly.pdbx_seq_one_letter_code
_entity_poly.pdbx_strand_id
1 'polypeptide(L)'
;MRSLVLALVTLFVAACGGAKSHVRPQDLAGTWDSAACETVPNGDGTSNYLQRHFQLTESAWTLHLDVFGDAGCQMKLFTARVVGPYSLGQDSEKVSGATEGNFAFGERYLTAHVQPLADVFTQTGCGTGAWTVGVEQSVPGACLTFKPLASCGTDHDVVKVEGSQLFFGQRPADNDMCAPAKRPQTLASHPVVKH
;
A
#
# COMPACT_ATOMS: atom_id res chain seq x y z
N MET A 1 -49.31 -43.74 -20.04
CA MET A 1 -48.79 -42.36 -19.87
C MET A 1 -48.19 -42.26 -18.47
N ARG A 2 -46.87 -42.36 -18.33
CA ARG A 2 -46.17 -42.17 -17.05
C ARG A 2 -45.15 -41.06 -17.27
N SER A 3 -45.42 -39.92 -16.65
CA SER A 3 -44.67 -38.68 -16.81
C SER A 3 -43.27 -38.80 -16.22
N LEU A 4 -42.26 -38.48 -17.02
CA LEU A 4 -40.86 -38.34 -16.60
C LEU A 4 -40.71 -36.99 -15.90
N VAL A 5 -40.36 -36.98 -14.61
CA VAL A 5 -40.00 -35.76 -13.88
C VAL A 5 -38.49 -35.59 -14.01
N LEU A 6 -38.06 -34.61 -14.81
CA LEU A 6 -36.66 -34.26 -15.00
C LEU A 6 -36.25 -33.28 -13.89
N ALA A 7 -35.53 -33.77 -12.88
CA ALA A 7 -34.97 -32.94 -11.83
C ALA A 7 -33.75 -32.17 -12.37
N LEU A 8 -33.92 -30.87 -12.61
CA LEU A 8 -32.84 -29.97 -13.01
C LEU A 8 -32.03 -29.61 -11.76
N VAL A 9 -30.89 -30.27 -11.55
CA VAL A 9 -29.94 -29.92 -10.48
C VAL A 9 -29.08 -28.76 -10.98
N THR A 10 -29.41 -27.54 -10.55
CA THR A 10 -28.57 -26.36 -10.78
C THR A 10 -27.38 -26.38 -9.81
N LEU A 11 -26.19 -26.74 -10.31
CA LEU A 11 -24.93 -26.50 -9.60
C LEU A 11 -24.64 -25.00 -9.56
N PHE A 12 -24.83 -24.37 -8.40
CA PHE A 12 -24.21 -23.08 -8.11
C PHE A 12 -22.73 -23.32 -7.84
N VAL A 13 -21.89 -23.11 -8.85
CA VAL A 13 -20.44 -23.00 -8.63
C VAL A 13 -20.21 -21.62 -8.01
N ALA A 14 -20.19 -21.56 -6.69
CA ALA A 14 -19.63 -20.41 -5.99
C ALA A 14 -18.15 -20.35 -6.36
N ALA A 15 -17.77 -19.37 -7.19
CA ALA A 15 -16.38 -19.04 -7.42
C ALA A 15 -15.82 -18.46 -6.11
N CYS A 16 -15.41 -19.34 -5.18
CA CYS A 16 -14.49 -18.96 -4.13
C CYS A 16 -13.21 -18.52 -4.84
N GLY A 17 -13.03 -17.21 -5.00
CA GLY A 17 -11.78 -16.63 -5.48
C GLY A 17 -10.68 -16.93 -4.49
N GLY A 18 -10.03 -18.09 -4.65
CA GLY A 18 -8.90 -18.50 -3.82
C GLY A 18 -7.71 -17.57 -3.99
N ALA A 19 -6.79 -17.62 -3.02
CA ALA A 19 -5.52 -16.93 -3.10
C ALA A 19 -4.74 -17.33 -4.36
N LYS A 20 -4.20 -16.35 -5.09
CA LYS A 20 -3.26 -16.62 -6.19
C LYS A 20 -1.92 -17.01 -5.61
N SER A 21 -1.42 -18.20 -5.95
CA SER A 21 -0.10 -18.66 -5.47
C SER A 21 1.07 -17.89 -6.09
N HIS A 22 0.87 -17.33 -7.29
CA HIS A 22 1.83 -16.51 -8.04
C HIS A 22 1.10 -15.30 -8.66
N VAL A 23 1.32 -14.12 -8.08
CA VAL A 23 0.75 -12.85 -8.55
C VAL A 23 1.56 -12.35 -9.74
N ARG A 24 0.88 -12.02 -10.85
CA ARG A 24 1.49 -11.44 -12.04
C ARG A 24 1.08 -9.97 -12.18
N PRO A 25 1.82 -9.14 -12.94
CA PRO A 25 1.51 -7.70 -13.01
C PRO A 25 0.09 -7.36 -13.48
N GLN A 26 -0.49 -8.14 -14.41
CA GLN A 26 -1.88 -7.98 -14.85
C GLN A 26 -2.90 -8.28 -13.73
N ASP A 27 -2.51 -9.04 -12.71
CA ASP A 27 -3.35 -9.31 -11.55
C ASP A 27 -3.44 -8.06 -10.65
N LEU A 28 -2.41 -7.21 -10.65
CA LEU A 28 -2.34 -5.96 -9.90
C LEU A 28 -2.90 -4.75 -10.66
N ALA A 29 -2.95 -4.79 -11.99
CA ALA A 29 -3.44 -3.66 -12.78
C ALA A 29 -4.86 -3.23 -12.36
N GLY A 30 -5.03 -1.94 -12.02
CA GLY A 30 -6.29 -1.36 -11.55
C GLY A 30 -6.13 -0.35 -10.43
N THR A 31 -7.27 0.06 -9.87
CA THR A 31 -7.34 0.94 -8.69
C THR A 31 -7.64 0.10 -7.45
N TRP A 32 -6.93 0.37 -6.36
CA TRP A 32 -7.10 -0.34 -5.10
C TRP A 32 -7.09 0.62 -3.93
N ASP A 33 -8.10 0.55 -3.07
CA ASP A 33 -8.25 1.49 -1.96
C ASP A 33 -8.42 0.75 -0.63
N SER A 34 -7.95 1.35 0.46
CA SER A 34 -8.28 0.87 1.80
C SER A 34 -9.81 0.82 1.97
N ALA A 35 -10.33 -0.34 2.37
CA ALA A 35 -11.77 -0.52 2.57
C ALA A 35 -12.34 0.32 3.73
N ALA A 36 -11.47 0.67 4.68
CA ALA A 36 -11.79 1.46 5.87
C ALA A 36 -10.55 2.23 6.34
N CYS A 37 -10.70 3.01 7.41
CA CYS A 37 -9.57 3.63 8.10
C CYS A 37 -8.66 2.54 8.69
N GLU A 38 -7.41 2.46 8.24
CA GLU A 38 -6.45 1.48 8.74
C GLU A 38 -5.82 1.98 10.03
N THR A 39 -5.88 1.15 11.08
CA THR A 39 -5.14 1.39 12.32
C THR A 39 -3.86 0.59 12.31
N VAL A 40 -2.72 1.27 12.36
CA VAL A 40 -1.38 0.67 12.37
C VAL A 40 -0.73 0.93 13.72
N PRO A 41 -0.50 -0.10 14.55
CA PRO A 41 0.10 0.09 15.87
C PRO A 41 1.57 0.50 15.75
N ASN A 42 1.98 1.45 16.60
CA ASN A 42 3.37 1.87 16.76
C ASN A 42 4.01 1.11 17.94
N GLY A 43 5.35 1.02 17.95
CA GLY A 43 6.10 0.35 19.01
C GLY A 43 6.03 1.03 20.39
N ASP A 44 5.58 2.28 20.45
CA ASP A 44 5.44 3.08 21.67
C ASP A 44 4.02 3.02 22.29
N GLY A 45 3.14 2.17 21.75
CA GLY A 45 1.75 2.04 22.20
C GLY A 45 0.79 3.05 21.58
N THR A 46 1.26 3.95 20.72
CA THR A 46 0.39 4.81 19.90
C THR A 46 -0.07 4.07 18.63
N SER A 47 -0.90 4.70 17.81
CA SER A 47 -1.31 4.16 16.51
C SER A 47 -1.31 5.26 15.46
N ASN A 48 -0.89 4.90 14.24
CA ASN A 48 -1.10 5.71 13.06
C ASN A 48 -2.42 5.31 12.41
N TYR A 49 -3.08 6.28 11.81
CA TYR A 49 -4.32 6.08 11.07
C TYR A 49 -4.08 6.48 9.62
N LEU A 50 -4.41 5.59 8.69
CA LEU A 50 -4.09 5.81 7.28
C LEU A 50 -5.13 5.23 6.32
N GLN A 51 -5.13 5.78 5.11
CA GLN A 51 -5.80 5.20 3.95
C GLN A 51 -4.81 5.18 2.79
N ARG A 52 -4.84 4.11 2.00
CA ARG A 52 -3.97 3.88 0.85
C ARG A 52 -4.84 3.84 -0.39
N HIS A 53 -4.41 4.58 -1.41
CA HIS A 53 -5.07 4.67 -2.70
C HIS A 53 -4.04 4.37 -3.78
N PHE A 54 -4.09 3.15 -4.31
CA PHE A 54 -3.17 2.68 -5.34
C PHE A 54 -3.79 2.82 -6.73
N GLN A 55 -3.01 3.34 -7.66
CA GLN A 55 -3.17 3.09 -9.09
C GLN A 55 -2.00 2.24 -9.56
N LEU A 56 -2.29 1.03 -10.05
CA LEU A 56 -1.33 0.05 -10.52
C LEU A 56 -1.54 -0.19 -12.00
N THR A 57 -0.46 -0.15 -12.77
CA THR A 57 -0.40 -0.70 -14.13
C THR A 57 0.36 -2.03 -14.10
N GLU A 58 0.66 -2.62 -15.25
CA GLU A 58 1.52 -3.81 -15.32
C GLU A 58 3.01 -3.52 -15.02
N SER A 59 3.42 -2.25 -14.86
CA SER A 59 4.83 -1.90 -14.67
C SER A 59 5.09 -0.73 -13.73
N ALA A 60 4.06 0.01 -13.33
CA ALA A 60 4.17 1.19 -12.49
C ALA A 60 3.11 1.19 -11.38
N TRP A 61 3.46 1.83 -10.29
CA TRP A 61 2.59 2.02 -9.14
C TRP A 61 2.58 3.49 -8.75
N THR A 62 1.40 3.96 -8.37
CA THR A 62 1.19 5.23 -7.68
C THR A 62 0.46 4.92 -6.40
N LEU A 63 0.95 5.43 -5.28
CA LEU A 63 0.28 5.37 -3.99
C LEU A 63 0.02 6.81 -3.52
N HIS A 64 -1.23 7.12 -3.21
CA HIS A 64 -1.56 8.20 -2.29
C HIS A 64 -1.82 7.58 -0.92
N LEU A 65 -0.92 7.87 0.01
CA LEU A 65 -1.03 7.49 1.42
C LEU A 65 -1.54 8.71 2.19
N ASP A 66 -2.81 8.69 2.57
CA ASP A 66 -3.39 9.68 3.46
C ASP A 66 -3.12 9.26 4.91
N VAL A 67 -2.58 10.19 5.70
CA VAL A 67 -2.31 9.98 7.13
C VAL A 67 -3.19 10.89 7.96
N PHE A 68 -3.80 10.35 9.00
CA PHE A 68 -4.83 10.99 9.81
C PHE A 68 -4.44 11.05 11.29
N GLY A 69 -4.98 12.04 11.99
CA GLY A 69 -4.77 12.26 13.42
C GLY A 69 -5.74 11.49 14.32
N ASP A 70 -6.71 10.76 13.76
CA ASP A 70 -7.75 10.05 14.51
C ASP A 70 -8.17 8.74 13.85
N ALA A 71 -8.72 7.84 14.68
CA ALA A 71 -9.18 6.51 14.28
C ALA A 71 -10.38 6.51 13.32
N GLY A 72 -11.07 7.63 13.17
CA GLY A 72 -12.15 7.79 12.20
C GLY A 72 -11.67 8.27 10.83
N CYS A 73 -10.37 8.53 10.66
CA CYS A 73 -9.80 9.15 9.47
C CYS A 73 -10.53 10.47 9.09
N GLN A 74 -10.82 11.33 10.07
CA GLN A 74 -11.53 12.60 9.85
C GLN A 74 -10.58 13.79 9.73
N MET A 75 -9.50 13.80 10.52
CA MET A 75 -8.48 14.85 10.53
C MET A 75 -7.29 14.42 9.67
N LYS A 76 -7.38 14.66 8.36
CA LYS A 76 -6.27 14.39 7.44
C LYS A 76 -5.11 15.33 7.77
N LEU A 77 -3.95 14.77 8.08
CA LEU A 77 -2.74 15.52 8.47
C LEU A 77 -1.88 15.82 7.25
N PHE A 78 -1.53 14.80 6.48
CA PHE A 78 -0.82 14.92 5.21
C PHE A 78 -1.17 13.79 4.25
N THR A 79 -0.89 14.01 2.98
CA THR A 79 -0.88 12.97 1.94
C THR A 79 0.54 12.79 1.44
N ALA A 80 1.01 11.54 1.35
CA ALA A 80 2.22 11.19 0.62
C ALA A 80 1.85 10.57 -0.73
N ARG A 81 2.33 11.16 -1.82
CA ARG A 81 2.20 10.60 -3.16
C ARG A 81 3.53 10.01 -3.59
N VAL A 82 3.55 8.70 -3.80
CA VAL A 82 4.74 7.96 -4.25
C VAL A 82 4.45 7.39 -5.63
N VAL A 83 5.37 7.59 -6.56
CA VAL A 83 5.25 7.12 -7.94
C VAL A 83 6.52 6.39 -8.33
N GLY A 84 6.40 5.27 -9.02
CA GLY A 84 7.55 4.65 -9.64
C GLY A 84 7.25 3.34 -10.35
N PRO A 85 8.27 2.71 -10.93
CA PRO A 85 8.15 1.39 -11.50
C PRO A 85 8.09 0.32 -10.41
N TYR A 86 7.53 -0.84 -10.73
CA TYR A 86 7.67 -2.04 -9.91
C TYR A 86 7.94 -3.27 -10.77
N SER A 87 8.45 -4.33 -10.13
CA SER A 87 8.55 -5.66 -10.73
C SER A 87 8.11 -6.72 -9.73
N LEU A 88 7.56 -7.82 -10.25
CA LEU A 88 7.25 -9.02 -9.48
C LEU A 88 8.23 -10.13 -9.88
N GLY A 89 8.66 -10.92 -8.91
CA GLY A 89 9.62 -12.00 -9.05
C GLY A 89 9.02 -13.35 -8.73
N GLN A 90 9.80 -14.19 -8.05
CA GLN A 90 9.38 -15.50 -7.58
C GLN A 90 8.31 -15.45 -6.48
N ASP A 91 7.70 -16.59 -6.20
CA ASP A 91 6.88 -16.79 -5.01
C ASP A 91 7.73 -16.65 -3.75
N SER A 92 7.14 -16.08 -2.70
CA SER A 92 7.81 -15.90 -1.43
C SER A 92 8.01 -17.24 -0.74
N GLU A 93 9.25 -17.55 -0.37
CA GLU A 93 9.56 -18.70 0.46
C GLU A 93 9.09 -18.53 1.92
N LYS A 94 8.82 -17.29 2.35
CA LYS A 94 8.48 -16.95 3.74
C LYS A 94 6.99 -16.73 3.95
N VAL A 95 6.28 -16.26 2.93
CA VAL A 95 4.86 -15.91 3.01
C VAL A 95 4.08 -16.75 2.02
N SER A 96 3.35 -17.75 2.52
CA SER A 96 2.61 -18.69 1.68
C SER A 96 1.59 -18.00 0.78
N GLY A 97 1.70 -18.27 -0.52
CA GLY A 97 0.83 -17.72 -1.55
C GLY A 97 1.04 -16.23 -1.83
N ALA A 98 2.16 -15.65 -1.39
CA ALA A 98 2.56 -14.32 -1.78
C ALA A 98 3.70 -14.37 -2.81
N THR A 99 3.83 -13.31 -3.59
CA THR A 99 4.89 -13.14 -4.59
C THR A 99 5.78 -11.98 -4.18
N GLU A 100 7.09 -12.13 -4.37
CA GLU A 100 8.04 -11.06 -4.07
C GLU A 100 7.94 -9.93 -5.11
N GLY A 101 7.97 -8.68 -4.63
CA GLY A 101 7.94 -7.49 -5.48
C GLY A 101 8.99 -6.46 -5.11
N ASN A 102 9.47 -5.70 -6.08
CA ASN A 102 10.35 -4.56 -5.87
C ASN A 102 9.61 -3.31 -6.33
N PHE A 103 9.30 -2.40 -5.41
CA PHE A 103 8.51 -1.19 -5.64
C PHE A 103 9.42 0.02 -5.53
N ALA A 104 9.88 0.52 -6.68
CA ALA A 104 10.82 1.63 -6.70
C ALA A 104 10.11 2.96 -6.46
N PHE A 105 10.76 3.83 -5.71
CA PHE A 105 10.33 5.20 -5.45
C PHE A 105 10.99 6.12 -6.48
N GLY A 106 10.39 6.25 -7.66
CA GLY A 106 10.87 7.17 -8.69
C GLY A 106 10.72 8.63 -8.25
N GLU A 107 9.54 8.95 -7.73
CA GLU A 107 9.20 10.29 -7.24
C GLU A 107 8.41 10.18 -5.92
N ARG A 108 8.65 11.13 -5.02
CA ARG A 108 7.91 11.26 -3.78
C ARG A 108 7.51 12.72 -3.57
N TYR A 109 6.26 12.91 -3.19
CA TYR A 109 5.66 14.19 -2.88
C TYR A 109 4.92 14.12 -1.55
N LEU A 110 4.81 15.26 -0.87
CA LEU A 110 3.93 15.42 0.29
C LEU A 110 3.02 16.63 0.10
N THR A 111 1.84 16.57 0.69
CA THR A 111 0.91 17.70 0.86
C THR A 111 0.55 17.79 2.34
N ALA A 112 0.82 18.91 2.99
CA ALA A 112 0.35 19.17 4.36
C ALA A 112 -1.09 19.68 4.33
N HIS A 113 -1.99 19.10 5.12
CA HIS A 113 -3.41 19.50 5.17
C HIS A 113 -3.76 20.38 6.37
N VAL A 114 -2.83 20.55 7.31
CA VAL A 114 -2.98 21.39 8.49
C VAL A 114 -1.76 22.28 8.70
N GLN A 115 -1.99 23.51 9.16
CA GLN A 115 -0.92 24.49 9.36
C GLN A 115 0.19 24.01 10.31
N PRO A 116 -0.11 23.39 11.48
CA PRO A 116 0.95 22.91 12.37
C PRO A 116 1.92 21.93 11.70
N LEU A 117 1.45 21.11 10.76
CA LEU A 117 2.31 20.17 10.06
C LEU A 117 3.11 20.83 8.94
N ALA A 118 2.54 21.80 8.23
CA ALA A 118 3.29 22.63 7.28
C ALA A 118 4.45 23.38 7.96
N ASP A 119 4.20 23.90 9.17
CA ASP A 119 5.22 24.57 9.98
C ASP A 119 6.33 23.59 10.39
N VAL A 120 5.96 22.39 10.86
CA VAL A 120 6.92 21.32 11.18
C VAL A 120 7.75 20.93 9.97
N PHE A 121 7.14 20.73 8.79
CA PHE A 121 7.88 20.39 7.58
C PHE A 121 8.88 21.47 7.18
N THR A 122 8.51 22.74 7.30
CA THR A 122 9.42 23.87 7.05
C THR A 122 10.57 23.88 8.05
N GLN A 123 10.29 23.70 9.33
CA GLN A 123 11.30 23.72 10.40
C GLN A 123 12.28 22.55 10.32
N THR A 124 11.83 21.37 9.91
CA THR A 124 12.68 20.17 9.79
C THR A 124 13.39 20.06 8.44
N GLY A 125 13.17 21.01 7.52
CA GLY A 125 13.76 20.98 6.18
C GLY A 125 13.20 19.86 5.31
N CYS A 126 11.99 19.39 5.59
CA CYS A 126 11.28 18.45 4.72
C CYS A 126 10.94 19.15 3.39
N GLY A 127 11.14 18.44 2.28
CA GLY A 127 10.87 18.97 0.95
C GLY A 127 11.99 19.86 0.41
N THR A 128 11.63 20.80 -0.45
CA THR A 128 12.57 21.61 -1.26
C THR A 128 12.46 23.12 -1.01
N GLY A 129 11.72 23.55 0.01
CA GLY A 129 11.29 24.93 0.18
C GLY A 129 10.23 25.09 1.27
N ALA A 130 9.66 26.30 1.37
CA ALA A 130 8.62 26.61 2.35
C ALA A 130 7.30 25.91 2.03
N TRP A 131 6.59 25.50 3.08
CA TRP A 131 5.32 24.77 2.94
C TRP A 131 4.10 25.70 2.97
N THR A 132 3.11 25.37 2.14
CA THR A 132 1.77 25.97 2.16
C THR A 132 0.75 24.85 2.30
N VAL A 133 -0.25 25.03 3.18
CA VAL A 133 -1.30 24.04 3.37
C VAL A 133 -2.05 23.79 2.06
N GLY A 134 -2.28 22.51 1.75
CA GLY A 134 -2.97 22.04 0.54
C GLY A 134 -2.13 22.09 -0.73
N VAL A 135 -0.88 22.56 -0.67
CA VAL A 135 0.03 22.60 -1.83
C VAL A 135 0.98 21.40 -1.75
N GLU A 136 1.03 20.64 -2.83
CA GLU A 136 1.95 19.52 -2.97
C GLU A 136 3.37 19.99 -3.27
N GLN A 137 4.35 19.28 -2.70
CA GLN A 137 5.76 19.56 -2.91
C GLN A 137 6.59 18.27 -3.01
N SER A 138 7.65 18.30 -3.84
CA SER A 138 8.58 17.18 -3.98
C SER A 138 9.44 17.00 -2.73
N VAL A 139 9.67 15.74 -2.34
CA VAL A 139 10.40 15.35 -1.13
C VAL A 139 11.38 14.19 -1.42
N PRO A 140 12.48 14.43 -2.18
CA PRO A 140 13.46 13.40 -2.52
C PRO A 140 14.42 13.06 -1.36
N GLY A 141 14.62 14.00 -0.43
CA GLY A 141 15.47 13.84 0.76
C GLY A 141 14.75 13.17 1.93
N ALA A 142 15.42 13.05 3.07
CA ALA A 142 14.80 12.56 4.30
C ALA A 142 13.66 13.49 4.75
N CYS A 143 12.54 12.91 5.19
CA CYS A 143 11.43 13.66 5.78
C CYS A 143 10.54 12.72 6.59
N LEU A 144 10.13 13.14 7.80
CA LEU A 144 9.38 12.28 8.72
C LEU A 144 10.13 10.95 8.94
N THR A 145 9.44 9.82 8.78
CA THR A 145 10.03 8.47 8.83
C THR A 145 10.56 8.00 7.47
N PHE A 146 10.47 8.84 6.43
CA PHE A 146 10.96 8.50 5.11
C PHE A 146 12.46 8.70 4.99
N LYS A 147 13.14 7.65 4.53
CA LYS A 147 14.55 7.72 4.14
C LYS A 147 14.71 8.48 2.81
N PRO A 148 15.88 9.09 2.54
CA PRO A 148 16.17 9.69 1.24
C PRO A 148 16.05 8.66 0.12
N LEU A 149 15.47 9.06 -1.03
CA LEU A 149 15.32 8.17 -2.18
C LEU A 149 16.67 7.63 -2.67
N ALA A 150 17.73 8.44 -2.58
CA ALA A 150 19.08 8.04 -2.95
C ALA A 150 19.67 6.94 -2.04
N SER A 151 19.17 6.80 -0.81
CA SER A 151 19.65 5.81 0.17
C SER A 151 18.72 4.60 0.29
N CYS A 152 17.44 4.80 0.01
CA CYS A 152 16.39 3.78 0.05
C CYS A 152 15.39 4.11 -1.05
N GLY A 153 15.69 3.70 -2.28
CA GLY A 153 14.90 4.02 -3.47
C GLY A 153 13.94 2.91 -3.88
N THR A 154 13.86 1.82 -3.13
CA THR A 154 13.02 0.67 -3.48
C THR A 154 12.63 -0.07 -2.22
N ASP A 155 11.33 -0.33 -2.10
CA ASP A 155 10.83 -1.30 -1.14
C ASP A 155 10.86 -2.70 -1.75
N HIS A 156 11.56 -3.61 -1.07
CA HIS A 156 11.46 -5.04 -1.30
C HIS A 156 10.30 -5.57 -0.47
N ASP A 157 9.17 -5.87 -1.12
CA ASP A 157 7.92 -6.26 -0.47
C ASP A 157 7.40 -7.64 -0.92
N VAL A 158 6.33 -8.13 -0.31
CA VAL A 158 5.54 -9.26 -0.82
C VAL A 158 4.13 -8.78 -1.15
N VAL A 159 3.51 -9.38 -2.17
CA VAL A 159 2.11 -9.13 -2.51
C VAL A 159 1.33 -10.43 -2.56
N LYS A 160 0.08 -10.39 -2.11
CA LYS A 160 -0.87 -11.50 -2.23
C LYS A 160 -2.22 -10.99 -2.68
N VAL A 161 -2.83 -11.67 -3.64
CA VAL A 161 -4.17 -11.34 -4.13
C VAL A 161 -5.15 -12.45 -3.72
N GLU A 162 -6.23 -12.07 -3.05
CA GLU A 162 -7.33 -12.94 -2.62
C GLU A 162 -8.67 -12.33 -3.05
N GLY A 163 -9.25 -12.84 -4.14
CA GLY A 163 -10.43 -12.24 -4.74
C GLY A 163 -10.17 -10.79 -5.18
N SER A 164 -10.89 -9.83 -4.61
CA SER A 164 -10.72 -8.39 -4.82
C SER A 164 -9.77 -7.73 -3.82
N GLN A 165 -9.12 -8.48 -2.94
CA GLN A 165 -8.21 -7.94 -1.94
C GLN A 165 -6.75 -8.10 -2.39
N LEU A 166 -5.96 -7.04 -2.21
CA LEU A 166 -4.51 -7.03 -2.37
C LEU A 166 -3.87 -6.74 -1.01
N PHE A 167 -3.09 -7.69 -0.54
CA PHE A 167 -2.25 -7.57 0.64
C PHE A 167 -0.83 -7.24 0.23
N PHE A 168 -0.21 -6.31 0.96
CA PHE A 168 1.22 -6.06 0.94
C PHE A 168 1.87 -6.72 2.17
N GLY A 169 3.19 -6.74 2.25
CA GLY A 169 3.91 -7.20 3.43
C GLY A 169 3.70 -6.27 4.63
N GLN A 170 3.85 -6.84 5.83
CA GLN A 170 3.86 -6.07 7.06
C GLN A 170 5.11 -5.18 7.09
N ARG A 171 4.93 -3.88 6.89
CA ARG A 171 6.01 -2.90 7.00
C ARG A 171 6.63 -2.95 8.41
N PRO A 172 7.96 -3.04 8.52
CA PRO A 172 8.64 -3.08 9.82
C PRO A 172 8.57 -1.72 10.53
N ALA A 173 8.71 -1.72 11.86
CA ALA A 173 8.60 -0.52 12.70
C ALA A 173 9.67 0.54 12.39
N ASP A 174 10.86 0.13 11.91
CA ASP A 174 11.95 1.03 11.50
C ASP A 174 11.79 1.54 10.05
N ASN A 175 10.70 1.17 9.39
CA ASN A 175 10.38 1.53 8.01
C ASN A 175 11.48 1.13 7.00
N ASP A 176 12.26 0.09 7.29
CA ASP A 176 13.37 -0.31 6.43
C ASP A 176 13.05 -1.58 5.64
N MET A 177 12.72 -1.39 4.36
CA MET A 177 12.53 -2.46 3.38
C MET A 177 13.51 -2.31 2.20
N CYS A 178 14.61 -1.56 2.42
CA CYS A 178 15.49 -1.02 1.38
C CYS A 178 16.46 -2.06 0.78
N ALA A 179 16.42 -3.31 1.25
CA ALA A 179 17.26 -4.40 0.77
C ALA A 179 16.45 -5.70 0.69
N PRO A 180 16.79 -6.63 -0.22
CA PRO A 180 16.05 -7.90 -0.36
C PRO A 180 15.96 -8.70 0.94
N ALA A 181 17.02 -8.68 1.77
CA ALA A 181 17.06 -9.37 3.06
C ALA A 181 16.09 -8.78 4.10
N LYS A 182 15.54 -7.58 3.86
CA LYS A 182 14.56 -6.89 4.72
C LYS A 182 13.12 -7.04 4.23
N ARG A 183 12.89 -7.91 3.25
CA ARG A 183 11.55 -8.20 2.75
C ARG A 183 10.65 -8.71 3.90
N PRO A 184 9.41 -8.21 4.03
CA PRO A 184 8.49 -8.65 5.07
C PRO A 184 8.25 -10.16 5.06
N GLN A 185 8.16 -10.73 6.26
CA GLN A 185 7.94 -12.17 6.47
C GLN A 185 6.49 -12.52 6.82
N THR A 186 5.62 -11.51 6.85
CA THR A 186 4.18 -11.65 7.08
C THR A 186 3.44 -10.63 6.22
N LEU A 187 2.15 -10.84 6.01
CA LEU A 187 1.28 -9.87 5.33
C LEU A 187 0.84 -8.79 6.33
N ALA A 188 0.61 -7.58 5.82
CA ALA A 188 -0.09 -6.55 6.56
C ALA A 188 -1.51 -7.02 6.90
N SER A 189 -2.03 -6.58 8.04
CA SER A 189 -3.38 -6.95 8.51
C SER A 189 -4.50 -6.35 7.65
N HIS A 190 -4.25 -5.21 7.01
CA HIS A 190 -5.24 -4.50 6.20
C HIS A 190 -4.92 -4.68 4.70
N PRO A 191 -5.81 -5.27 3.90
CA PRO A 191 -5.71 -5.23 2.45
C PRO A 191 -6.22 -3.90 1.87
N VAL A 192 -5.85 -3.62 0.63
CA VAL A 192 -6.59 -2.71 -0.24
C VAL A 192 -7.52 -3.51 -1.15
N VAL A 193 -8.65 -2.92 -1.54
CA VAL A 193 -9.71 -3.58 -2.30
C VAL A 193 -9.81 -2.99 -3.69
N LYS A 194 -9.95 -3.86 -4.69
CA LYS A 194 -10.07 -3.48 -6.09
C LYS A 194 -11.41 -2.80 -6.39
N HIS A 195 -11.37 -1.72 -7.15
CA HIS A 195 -12.53 -1.02 -7.70
C HIS A 195 -12.76 -1.32 -9.19
#